data_AF-A0A672MX67-F1
#
_entry.id   AF-A0A672MX67-F1
#
_cell.length_a   1.000
_cell.length_b   1.000
_cell.length_c   1.000
_cell.angle_alpha   90.00
_cell.angle_beta   90.00
_cell.angle_gamma   90.00
#
_symmetry.space_group_name_H-M   'P 1'
#
loop_
_entity.id
_entity.type
_entity.pdbx_description
1 polymer ?
#
loop_
_entity_poly.entity_id
_entity_poly.type
_entity_poly.pdbx_seq_one_letter_code
_entity_poly.pdbx_strand_id
1 'polypeptide(L)'
;MPTDYIRNGMLYVTENYLCFESSSSRSGSSKKNKVIKLVDITDIQKYKVLSVLPGSGMGISVATPSTQKPLVFGAMIHRDEAFETIFTQYMKIMTTANPET
;
A
#
# COMPACT_ATOMS: atom_id res chain seq x y z
N MET A 1 -13.03 6.22 -19.73
CA MET A 1 -12.98 4.75 -19.54
C MET A 1 -12.45 4.48 -18.13
N PRO A 2 -12.99 3.51 -17.37
CA PRO A 2 -12.69 3.33 -15.94
C PRO A 2 -11.39 2.55 -15.64
N THR A 3 -10.38 2.67 -16.50
CA THR A 3 -9.07 2.00 -16.34
C THR A 3 -7.98 2.93 -15.79
N ASP A 4 -8.28 4.22 -15.62
CA ASP A 4 -7.31 5.24 -15.18
C ASP A 4 -6.86 5.15 -13.70
N TYR A 5 -7.48 4.27 -12.91
CA TYR A 5 -7.20 4.09 -11.48
C TYR A 5 -6.14 3.03 -11.20
N ILE A 6 -5.88 2.11 -12.14
CA ILE A 6 -4.92 1.03 -11.95
C ILE A 6 -3.55 1.53 -12.43
N ARG A 7 -2.61 1.66 -11.50
CA ARG A 7 -1.25 2.14 -11.75
C ARG A 7 -0.28 1.02 -11.41
N ASN A 8 0.60 0.71 -12.35
CA ASN A 8 1.72 -0.17 -12.07
C ASN A 8 2.85 0.64 -11.43
N GLY A 9 3.57 0.00 -10.53
CA GLY A 9 4.56 0.65 -9.70
C GLY A 9 5.27 -0.33 -8.78
N MET A 10 6.23 0.21 -8.04
CA MET A 10 6.94 -0.50 -6.97
C MET A 10 6.45 0.01 -5.62
N LEU A 11 6.21 -0.92 -4.70
CA LEU A 11 5.90 -0.64 -3.31
C LEU A 11 7.17 -0.84 -2.47
N TYR A 12 7.58 0.21 -1.79
CA TYR A 12 8.74 0.24 -0.92
C TYR A 12 8.29 0.38 0.54
N VAL A 13 8.89 -0.43 1.40
CA VAL A 13 8.69 -0.36 2.84
C VAL A 13 9.98 0.16 3.45
N THR A 14 9.87 1.22 4.23
CA THR A 14 10.97 1.75 5.04
C THR A 14 10.62 1.59 6.51
N GLU A 15 11.51 2.00 7.39
CA GLU A 15 11.26 1.91 8.84
C GLU A 15 10.03 2.72 9.28
N ASN A 16 9.76 3.88 8.64
CA ASN A 16 8.71 4.80 9.09
C ASN A 16 7.63 5.09 8.03
N TYR A 17 7.88 4.70 6.77
CA TYR A 17 7.03 5.05 5.63
C TYR A 17 6.82 3.86 4.69
N LEU A 18 5.60 3.77 4.15
CA LEU A 18 5.24 2.94 3.01
C LEU A 18 5.14 3.84 1.77
N CYS A 19 6.02 3.63 0.80
CA CYS A 19 6.15 4.46 -0.39
C CYS A 19 5.74 3.68 -1.63
N PHE A 20 4.91 4.27 -2.48
CA PHE A 20 4.58 3.72 -3.78
C PHE A 20 5.11 4.63 -4.88
N GLU A 21 5.96 4.08 -5.72
CA GLU A 21 6.51 4.72 -6.91
C GLU A 21 5.80 4.18 -8.15
N SER A 22 5.17 5.05 -8.93
CA SER A 22 4.50 4.61 -10.16
C SER A 22 5.50 4.52 -11.31
N SER A 23 5.53 3.38 -12.02
CA SER A 23 6.45 3.11 -13.12
C SER A 23 6.03 3.70 -14.47
N SER A 24 5.01 4.58 -14.54
CA SER A 24 4.54 5.09 -15.83
C SER A 24 5.52 6.14 -16.40
N SER A 25 6.41 5.72 -17.30
CA SER A 25 7.32 6.61 -18.07
C SER A 25 6.65 7.32 -19.25
N ARG A 26 5.34 7.12 -19.46
CA ARG A 26 4.61 7.73 -20.59
C ARG A 26 4.28 9.18 -20.26
N SER A 27 5.21 10.05 -20.68
CA SER A 27 5.07 11.47 -21.03
C SER A 27 3.85 12.19 -20.43
N GLY A 28 4.11 13.06 -19.44
CA GLY A 28 3.24 14.23 -19.21
C GLY A 28 2.31 14.22 -17.99
N SER A 29 2.32 13.22 -17.11
CA SER A 29 1.53 13.28 -15.88
C SER A 29 2.39 13.05 -14.65
N SER A 30 2.77 14.13 -13.98
CA SER A 30 3.34 14.24 -12.64
C SER A 30 2.41 13.68 -11.53
N LYS A 31 1.82 12.49 -11.74
CA LYS A 31 0.90 11.81 -10.81
C LYS A 31 1.68 10.99 -9.78
N LYS A 32 2.44 11.76 -9.00
CA LYS A 32 2.75 11.69 -7.57
C LYS A 32 2.94 10.30 -6.98
N ASN A 33 4.21 9.97 -6.71
CA ASN A 33 4.60 8.99 -5.70
C ASN A 33 3.74 9.18 -4.45
N LYS A 34 3.25 8.07 -3.88
CA LYS A 34 2.49 8.11 -2.64
C LYS A 34 3.41 7.74 -1.50
N VAL A 35 3.50 8.60 -0.50
CA VAL A 35 4.23 8.33 0.74
C VAL A 35 3.20 8.29 1.86
N ILE A 36 3.12 7.16 2.54
CA ILE A 36 2.20 6.90 3.65
C ILE A 36 3.06 6.70 4.88
N LYS A 37 2.82 7.43 5.95
CA LYS A 37 3.49 7.18 7.23
C LYS A 37 2.92 5.93 7.85
N LEU A 38 3.77 5.01 8.32
CA LEU A 38 3.31 3.80 9.01
C LEU A 38 2.54 4.15 10.29
N VAL A 39 2.88 5.25 10.98
CA VAL A 39 2.15 5.76 12.15
C VAL A 39 0.73 6.21 11.85
N ASP A 40 0.46 6.66 10.62
CA ASP A 40 -0.86 7.15 10.20
C ASP A 40 -1.73 6.02 9.68
N ILE A 41 -1.22 4.79 9.59
CA ILE A 41 -2.02 3.66 9.13
C ILE A 41 -2.94 3.24 10.29
N THR A 42 -4.23 3.16 10.02
CA THR A 42 -5.22 2.69 11.00
C THR A 42 -5.52 1.21 10.82
N ASP A 43 -5.40 0.70 9.60
CA ASP A 43 -5.69 -0.70 9.32
C ASP A 43 -4.93 -1.20 8.08
N ILE A 44 -4.48 -2.46 8.13
CA ILE A 44 -3.79 -3.16 7.04
C ILE A 44 -4.44 -4.53 6.88
N GLN A 45 -5.01 -4.79 5.71
CA GLN A 45 -5.73 -6.02 5.44
C GLN A 45 -5.24 -6.70 4.17
N LYS A 46 -5.27 -8.03 4.15
CA LYS A 46 -5.09 -8.80 2.91
C LYS A 46 -6.32 -8.58 2.04
N TYR A 47 -6.12 -7.94 0.89
CA TYR A 47 -7.20 -7.65 -0.03
C TYR A 47 -7.20 -8.66 -1.19
N LYS A 48 -8.36 -9.24 -1.47
CA LYS A 48 -8.57 -10.06 -2.66
C LYS A 48 -9.32 -9.19 -3.66
N VAL A 49 -8.59 -8.63 -4.63
CA VAL A 49 -9.26 -7.89 -5.71
C VAL A 49 -10.06 -8.92 -6.49
N LEU A 50 -11.31 -8.57 -6.80
CA LEU A 50 -12.29 -9.38 -7.54
C LEU A 50 -11.63 -10.27 -8.60
N SER A 51 -12.18 -11.47 -8.80
CA SER A 51 -11.71 -12.54 -9.72
C SER A 51 -11.51 -12.14 -11.19
N VAL A 52 -11.68 -10.87 -11.53
CA VAL A 52 -11.66 -10.28 -12.88
C VAL A 52 -10.36 -9.53 -13.22
N LEU A 53 -9.39 -9.40 -12.30
CA LEU A 53 -8.09 -8.81 -12.62
C LEU A 53 -7.07 -9.85 -13.12
N PRO A 54 -6.27 -9.55 -14.16
CA PRO A 54 -5.18 -10.41 -14.60
C PRO A 54 -4.08 -10.51 -13.54
N GLY A 55 -3.68 -11.74 -13.19
CA GLY A 55 -2.79 -12.08 -12.07
C GLY A 55 -3.50 -12.91 -10.99
N SER A 56 -2.86 -13.18 -9.85
CA SER A 56 -3.46 -14.00 -8.78
C SER A 56 -4.61 -13.30 -8.01
N GLY A 57 -4.98 -12.06 -8.39
CA GLY A 57 -6.03 -11.27 -7.72
C GLY A 57 -5.71 -10.89 -6.27
N MET A 58 -4.48 -11.13 -5.83
CA MET A 58 -4.04 -10.92 -4.44
C MET A 58 -3.39 -9.56 -4.27
N GLY A 59 -3.70 -8.90 -3.16
CA GLY A 59 -3.18 -7.58 -2.82
C GLY A 59 -3.30 -7.26 -1.33
N ILE A 60 -2.97 -6.02 -1.00
CA ILE A 60 -3.01 -5.48 0.36
C ILE A 60 -3.82 -4.19 0.32
N SER A 61 -4.70 -3.99 1.29
CA SER A 61 -5.45 -2.76 1.50
C SER A 61 -4.88 -2.06 2.72
N VAL A 62 -4.60 -0.77 2.59
CA VAL A 62 -4.08 0.08 3.66
C VAL A 62 -5.06 1.23 3.87
N ALA A 63 -5.63 1.33 5.07
CA ALA A 63 -6.48 2.43 5.47
C ALA A 63 -5.66 3.46 6.25
N THR A 64 -5.84 4.74 5.89
CA THR A 64 -5.27 5.86 6.63
C THR A 64 -6.40 6.86 6.93
N PRO A 65 -6.41 7.54 8.08
CA PRO A 65 -7.47 8.46 8.46
C PRO A 65 -7.41 9.74 7.60
N SER A 66 -6.27 10.02 6.98
CA SER A 66 -6.10 11.11 6.02
C SER A 66 -6.79 10.86 4.67
N THR A 67 -7.17 9.61 4.37
CA THR A 67 -7.81 9.23 3.10
C THR A 67 -9.22 8.69 3.34
N GLN A 68 -10.23 9.26 2.66
CA GLN A 68 -11.61 8.73 2.71
C GLN A 68 -11.76 7.30 2.17
N LYS A 69 -10.82 6.82 1.36
CA LYS A 69 -10.84 5.47 0.78
C LYS A 69 -9.53 4.74 1.05
N PRO A 70 -9.58 3.44 1.39
CA PRO A 70 -8.38 2.65 1.59
C PRO A 70 -7.59 2.53 0.28
N LEU A 71 -6.27 2.56 0.41
CA LEU A 71 -5.33 2.39 -0.68
C LEU A 71 -5.12 0.90 -0.92
N VAL A 72 -5.52 0.43 -2.10
CA VAL A 72 -5.41 -0.98 -2.47
C VAL A 72 -4.23 -1.18 -3.40
N PHE A 73 -3.26 -1.97 -2.96
CA PHE A 73 -2.11 -2.42 -3.74
C PHE A 73 -2.38 -3.85 -4.22
N GLY A 74 -2.87 -3.98 -5.45
CA GLY A 74 -3.19 -5.26 -6.08
C GLY A 74 -2.03 -5.86 -6.88
N ALA A 75 -2.26 -7.05 -7.45
CA ALA A 75 -1.33 -7.74 -8.34
C ALA A 75 0.07 -7.98 -7.72
N MET A 76 0.13 -8.20 -6.41
CA MET A 76 1.38 -8.45 -5.70
C MET A 76 1.84 -9.89 -5.90
N ILE A 77 3.11 -10.07 -6.25
CA ILE A 77 3.81 -11.36 -6.22
C ILE A 77 4.25 -11.57 -4.76
N HIS A 78 4.04 -12.76 -4.19
CA HIS A 78 4.31 -13.05 -2.77
C HIS A 78 3.53 -12.14 -1.78
N ARG A 79 2.23 -11.92 -2.02
CA ARG A 79 1.36 -11.07 -1.16
C ARG A 79 1.57 -11.32 0.34
N ASP A 80 1.62 -12.58 0.78
CA ASP A 80 1.71 -12.89 2.21
C ASP A 80 3.05 -12.46 2.83
N GLU A 81 4.17 -12.67 2.14
CA GLU A 81 5.49 -12.22 2.60
C GLU A 81 5.59 -10.69 2.66
N ALA A 82 5.08 -10.01 1.62
CA ALA A 82 5.02 -8.56 1.60
C ALA A 82 4.11 -8.01 2.71
N PHE A 83 2.96 -8.66 2.95
CA PHE A 83 2.04 -8.31 4.02
C PHE A 83 2.70 -8.46 5.38
N GLU A 84 3.35 -9.59 5.66
CA GLU A 84 4.04 -9.83 6.93
C GLU A 84 5.15 -8.80 7.17
N THR A 85 5.92 -8.46 6.13
CA THR A 85 6.97 -7.44 6.22
C THR A 85 6.38 -6.07 6.58
N ILE A 86 5.33 -5.62 5.88
CA ILE A 86 4.67 -4.34 6.15
C ILE A 86 4.04 -4.35 7.55
N PHE A 87 3.33 -5.43 7.90
CA PHE A 87 2.61 -5.55 9.16
C PHE A 87 3.58 -5.57 10.36
N THR A 88 4.70 -6.27 10.23
CA THR A 88 5.75 -6.29 11.26
C THR A 88 6.33 -4.90 11.48
N GLN A 89 6.63 -4.15 10.41
CA GLN A 89 7.13 -2.78 10.53
C GLN A 89 6.08 -1.84 11.13
N TYR A 90 4.83 -1.96 10.68
CA TYR A 90 3.70 -1.21 11.24
C TYR A 90 3.53 -1.46 12.75
N MET A 91 3.57 -2.71 13.20
CA MET A 91 3.48 -3.06 14.63
C MET A 91 4.66 -2.52 15.43
N LYS A 92 5.88 -2.58 14.88
CA LYS A 92 7.09 -2.03 15.50
C LYS A 92 6.95 -0.52 15.70
N ILE A 93 6.46 0.19 14.68
CA ILE A 93 6.19 1.62 14.71
C ILE A 93 5.09 1.94 15.73
N MET A 94 3.97 1.21 15.72
CA MET A 94 2.83 1.47 16.61
C MET A 94 3.20 1.26 18.08
N THR A 95 4.03 0.25 18.37
CA THR A 95 4.60 0.01 19.72
C THR A 95 5.56 1.13 20.13
N THR A 96 6.37 1.65 19.20
CA THR A 96 7.35 2.72 19.49
C THR A 96 6.70 4.10 19.61
N ALA A 97 5.62 4.34 18.86
CA ALA A 97 4.89 5.60 18.82
C ALA A 97 3.96 5.80 20.02
N ASN A 98 3.66 4.74 20.78
CA ASN A 98 2.87 4.81 22.00
C ASN A 98 3.68 4.27 23.20
N PRO A 99 4.71 5.00 23.66
CA PRO A 99 5.30 4.71 24.95
C PRO A 99 4.30 5.14 26.02
N GLU A 100 3.58 4.15 26.59
CA GLU A 100 3.01 4.21 27.93
C GLU A 100 2.00 5.34 28.23
N THR A 101 0.72 4.96 28.29
CA THR A 101 -0.16 5.45 29.38
C THR A 101 -0.44 4.30 30.32
#